data_AF-A0A2E6AV36-F1
#
_entry.id   AF-A0A2E6AV36-F1
#
_cell.length_a   1.000
_cell.length_b   1.000
_cell.length_c   1.000
_cell.angle_alpha   90.00
_cell.angle_beta   90.00
_cell.angle_gamma   90.00
#
_symmetry.space_group_name_H-M   'P 1'
#
loop_
_entity.id
_entity.type
_entity.pdbx_description
1 polymer ?
#
loop_
_entity_poly.entity_id
_entity_poly.type
_entity_poly.pdbx_seq_one_letter_code
_entity_poly.pdbx_strand_id
1 'polypeptide(L)'
;MFFIKCLKLLSLVIIISSCKPESVLTLERGNYFYSRGNYAEASAEYKKVILRNSNIKSMNNSQIEILAHAYQQLALTQAQLGNQSKDKQERKIDYMKALENIKKAESLAIQGKKRNEYRKTRLGIEQNLNQ
;
A
#
# COMPACT_ATOMS: atom_id res chain seq x y z
N MET A 1 -53.30 -13.39 -8.64
CA MET A 1 -52.38 -12.55 -9.46
C MET A 1 -51.88 -11.31 -8.68
N PHE A 2 -51.43 -11.47 -7.42
CA PHE A 2 -50.92 -10.34 -6.60
C PHE A 2 -49.51 -10.61 -6.01
N PHE A 3 -49.12 -11.88 -5.82
CA PHE A 3 -47.81 -12.24 -5.26
C PHE A 3 -46.60 -12.02 -6.19
N ILE A 4 -46.80 -11.97 -7.52
CA ILE A 4 -45.69 -11.86 -8.49
C ILE A 4 -45.20 -10.42 -8.65
N LYS A 5 -46.02 -9.41 -8.30
CA LYS A 5 -45.66 -7.99 -8.47
C LYS A 5 -44.73 -7.46 -7.37
N CYS A 6 -44.82 -7.99 -6.14
CA CYS A 6 -43.92 -7.58 -5.05
C CYS A 6 -42.51 -8.18 -5.19
N LEU A 7 -42.37 -9.35 -5.82
CA LEU A 7 -41.08 -10.04 -5.98
C LEU A 7 -40.12 -9.30 -6.93
N LYS A 8 -40.64 -8.55 -7.92
CA LYS A 8 -39.83 -7.73 -8.83
C LYS A 8 -39.34 -6.41 -8.21
N LEU A 9 -39.95 -5.96 -7.11
CA LEU A 9 -39.50 -4.76 -6.39
C LEU A 9 -38.35 -5.06 -5.42
N LEU A 10 -38.25 -6.32 -4.96
CA LEU A 10 -37.23 -6.75 -4.00
C LEU A 10 -35.85 -7.00 -4.64
N SER A 11 -35.78 -7.25 -5.96
CA SER A 11 -34.52 -7.49 -6.67
C SER A 11 -33.71 -6.22 -6.99
N LEU A 12 -34.25 -5.02 -6.75
CA LEU A 12 -33.60 -3.75 -7.10
C LEU A 12 -32.78 -3.13 -5.94
N VAL A 13 -32.89 -3.67 -4.72
CA VAL A 13 -32.30 -3.05 -3.51
C VAL A 13 -30.88 -3.55 -3.20
N ILE A 14 -30.36 -4.54 -3.93
CA ILE A 14 -29.08 -5.22 -3.56
C ILE A 14 -27.82 -4.56 -4.16
N ILE A 15 -27.92 -3.50 -4.98
CA ILE A 15 -26.74 -2.94 -5.69
C ILE A 15 -26.01 -1.83 -4.89
N ILE A 16 -26.57 -1.35 -3.79
CA ILE A 16 -26.00 -0.21 -3.05
C ILE A 16 -25.43 -0.64 -1.70
N SER A 17 -24.16 -1.08 -1.66
CA SER A 17 -23.22 -0.84 -0.53
C SER A 17 -21.94 -1.71 -0.53
N SER A 18 -21.11 -1.64 -1.57
CA SER A 18 -19.70 -2.02 -1.38
C SER A 18 -18.75 -1.32 -2.36
N CYS A 19 -18.86 0.01 -2.48
CA CYS A 19 -17.83 0.77 -3.17
C CYS A 19 -16.63 0.91 -2.22
N LYS A 20 -15.60 0.06 -2.38
CA LYS A 20 -14.34 0.22 -1.65
C LYS A 20 -13.75 1.59 -1.99
N PRO A 21 -13.08 2.27 -1.04
CA PRO A 21 -12.38 3.50 -1.35
C PRO A 21 -11.36 3.27 -2.48
N GLU A 22 -11.29 4.20 -3.41
CA GLU A 22 -10.38 4.12 -4.56
C GLU A 22 -8.90 3.93 -4.15
N SER A 23 -8.48 4.47 -3.00
CA SER A 23 -7.14 4.23 -2.43
C SER A 23 -6.90 2.78 -2.06
N VAL A 24 -7.92 2.08 -1.56
CA VAL A 24 -7.87 0.64 -1.24
C VAL A 24 -7.80 -0.17 -2.52
N LEU A 25 -8.61 0.14 -3.53
CA LEU A 25 -8.55 -0.53 -4.83
C LEU A 25 -7.20 -0.35 -5.52
N THR A 26 -6.64 0.86 -5.47
CA THR A 26 -5.32 1.18 -6.03
C THR A 26 -4.22 0.41 -5.30
N LEU A 27 -4.28 0.32 -3.96
CA LEU A 27 -3.37 -0.48 -3.15
C LEU A 27 -3.46 -1.98 -3.47
N GLU A 28 -4.67 -2.53 -3.58
CA GLU A 28 -4.91 -3.93 -3.97
C GLU A 28 -4.34 -4.25 -5.36
N ARG A 29 -4.49 -3.31 -6.32
CA ARG A 29 -3.86 -3.43 -7.65
C ARG A 29 -2.33 -3.43 -7.57
N GLY A 30 -1.75 -2.60 -6.71
CA GLY A 30 -0.31 -2.65 -6.43
C GLY A 30 0.13 -4.00 -5.87
N ASN A 31 -0.63 -4.55 -4.91
CA ASN A 31 -0.37 -5.88 -4.33
C ASN A 31 -0.45 -6.99 -5.38
N TYR A 32 -1.41 -6.89 -6.32
CA TYR A 32 -1.50 -7.80 -7.46
C TYR A 32 -0.22 -7.77 -8.30
N PHE A 33 0.23 -6.59 -8.74
CA PHE A 33 1.48 -6.48 -9.50
C PHE A 33 2.70 -6.99 -8.72
N TYR A 34 2.79 -6.66 -7.43
CA TYR A 34 3.87 -7.12 -6.56
C TYR A 34 3.91 -8.65 -6.51
N SER A 35 2.76 -9.32 -6.32
CA SER A 35 2.68 -10.78 -6.26
C SER A 35 3.10 -11.49 -7.55
N ARG A 36 3.09 -10.76 -8.68
CA ARG A 36 3.52 -11.24 -9.99
C ARG A 36 4.99 -10.92 -10.30
N GLY A 37 5.70 -10.25 -9.39
CA GLY A 37 7.07 -9.78 -9.60
C GLY A 37 7.17 -8.49 -10.43
N ASN A 38 6.05 -7.86 -10.78
CA ASN A 38 6.00 -6.63 -11.57
C ASN A 38 6.20 -5.41 -10.65
N TYR A 39 7.42 -5.25 -10.15
CA TYR A 39 7.73 -4.27 -9.10
C TYR A 39 7.68 -2.80 -9.58
N ALA A 40 7.92 -2.54 -10.87
CA ALA A 40 7.79 -1.20 -11.43
C ALA A 40 6.33 -0.73 -11.41
N GLU A 41 5.41 -1.57 -11.88
CA GLU A 41 3.97 -1.31 -11.87
C GLU A 41 3.42 -1.25 -10.45
N ALA A 42 3.84 -2.16 -9.57
CA ALA A 42 3.48 -2.12 -8.16
C ALA A 42 3.89 -0.78 -7.52
N SER A 43 5.12 -0.34 -7.77
CA SER A 43 5.62 0.96 -7.29
C SER A 43 4.78 2.13 -7.79
N ALA A 44 4.37 2.10 -9.06
CA ALA A 44 3.52 3.14 -9.64
C ALA A 44 2.16 3.22 -8.94
N GLU A 45 1.55 2.08 -8.63
CA GLU A 45 0.27 2.01 -7.92
C GLU A 45 0.36 2.52 -6.48
N TYR A 46 1.38 2.09 -5.71
CA TYR A 46 1.55 2.59 -4.35
C TYR A 46 1.83 4.10 -4.32
N LYS A 47 2.59 4.63 -5.28
CA LYS A 47 2.81 6.09 -5.43
C LYS A 47 1.51 6.84 -5.71
N LYS A 48 0.57 6.28 -6.49
CA LYS A 48 -0.76 6.91 -6.70
C LYS A 48 -1.52 7.03 -5.39
N VAL A 49 -1.48 6.02 -4.52
CA VAL A 49 -2.10 6.08 -3.18
C VAL A 49 -1.47 7.21 -2.36
N ILE A 50 -0.15 7.29 -2.33
CA ILE A 50 0.60 8.31 -1.58
C ILE A 50 0.28 9.73 -2.09
N LEU A 51 0.30 9.95 -3.40
CA LEU A 51 0.05 11.27 -4.00
C LEU A 51 -1.36 11.80 -3.70
N ARG A 52 -2.37 10.92 -3.78
CA ARG A 52 -3.77 11.25 -3.45
C ARG A 52 -3.95 11.56 -1.96
N ASN A 53 -3.03 11.09 -1.12
CA ASN A 53 -3.05 11.22 0.33
C ASN A 53 -1.87 12.08 0.83
N SER A 54 -1.55 13.17 0.14
CA SER A 54 -0.44 14.05 0.50
C SER A 54 -0.74 15.01 1.66
N ASN A 55 -2.02 15.37 1.89
CA ASN A 55 -2.42 16.25 2.99
C ASN A 55 -2.87 15.46 4.23
N ILE A 56 -1.92 15.11 5.09
CA ILE A 56 -2.16 14.29 6.29
C ILE A 56 -3.07 15.00 7.32
N LYS A 57 -3.04 16.34 7.39
CA LYS A 57 -3.74 17.10 8.46
C LYS A 57 -5.26 16.94 8.41
N SER A 58 -5.82 16.63 7.25
CA SER A 58 -7.27 16.44 7.05
C SER A 58 -7.71 14.98 7.07
N MET A 59 -6.83 14.05 7.40
CA MET A 59 -7.13 12.61 7.34
C MET A 59 -7.69 12.07 8.63
N ASN A 60 -8.62 11.13 8.51
CA ASN A 60 -9.00 10.25 9.62
C ASN A 60 -8.00 9.10 9.78
N ASN A 61 -8.12 8.37 10.90
CA ASN A 61 -7.21 7.28 11.22
C ASN A 61 -7.14 6.19 10.14
N SER A 62 -8.27 5.86 9.49
CA SER A 62 -8.29 4.84 8.43
C SER A 62 -7.48 5.29 7.20
N GLN A 63 -7.60 6.56 6.81
CA GLN A 63 -6.83 7.13 5.71
C GLN A 63 -5.33 7.16 6.04
N ILE A 64 -4.97 7.51 7.28
CA ILE A 64 -3.59 7.47 7.77
C ILE A 64 -3.04 6.04 7.74
N GLU A 65 -3.82 5.04 8.14
CA GLU A 65 -3.43 3.62 8.09
C GLU A 65 -3.21 3.14 6.65
N ILE A 66 -4.10 3.51 5.72
CA ILE A 66 -3.94 3.21 4.28
C ILE A 66 -2.66 3.86 3.74
N LEU A 67 -2.40 5.13 4.07
CA LEU A 67 -1.20 5.84 3.66
C LEU A 67 0.06 5.18 4.22
N ALA A 68 0.07 4.85 5.51
CA ALA A 68 1.19 4.16 6.15
C ALA A 68 1.47 2.81 5.48
N HIS A 69 0.42 2.05 5.17
CA HIS A 69 0.57 0.77 4.50
C HIS A 69 1.04 0.92 3.05
N ALA A 70 0.57 1.93 2.30
CA ALA A 70 1.09 2.23 0.96
C ALA A 70 2.60 2.55 0.98
N TYR A 71 3.07 3.32 1.97
CA TYR A 71 4.50 3.57 2.18
C TYR A 71 5.29 2.30 2.49
N GLN A 72 4.75 1.41 3.34
CA GLN A 72 5.37 0.11 3.62
C GLN A 72 5.49 -0.74 2.36
N GLN A 73 4.41 -0.86 1.58
CA GLN A 73 4.41 -1.66 0.35
C GLN A 73 5.37 -1.10 -0.71
N LEU A 74 5.44 0.22 -0.84
CA LEU A 74 6.44 0.86 -1.71
C LEU A 74 7.87 0.57 -1.25
N ALA A 75 8.13 0.61 0.07
CA ALA A 75 9.44 0.27 0.62
C ALA A 75 9.84 -1.17 0.31
N LEU A 76 8.93 -2.13 0.53
CA LEU A 76 9.18 -3.55 0.22
C LEU A 76 9.44 -3.75 -1.27
N THR A 77 8.70 -3.05 -2.13
CA THR A 77 8.89 -3.10 -3.59
C THR A 77 10.26 -2.59 -4.01
N GLN A 78 10.72 -1.48 -3.42
CA GLN A 78 12.05 -0.93 -3.67
C GLN A 78 13.16 -1.85 -3.16
N ALA A 79 12.97 -2.48 -2.00
CA ALA A 79 13.90 -3.51 -1.53
C ALA A 79 13.98 -4.71 -2.49
N GLN A 80 12.86 -5.13 -3.09
CA GLN A 80 12.88 -6.18 -4.12
C GLN A 80 13.60 -5.76 -5.40
N LEU A 81 13.42 -4.52 -5.87
CA LEU A 81 14.19 -3.97 -6.98
C LEU A 81 15.69 -3.98 -6.68
N GLY A 82 16.08 -3.54 -5.47
CA GLY A 82 17.47 -3.61 -5.02
C GLY A 82 18.04 -5.03 -5.01
N ASN A 83 17.26 -6.01 -4.55
CA ASN A 83 17.64 -7.43 -4.59
C ASN A 83 17.85 -7.97 -6.00
N GLN A 84 17.08 -7.48 -6.98
CA GLN A 84 17.19 -7.90 -8.37
C GLN A 84 18.28 -7.18 -9.14
N SER A 85 18.74 -6.01 -8.67
CA SER A 85 19.76 -5.25 -9.37
C SER A 85 21.13 -5.90 -9.27
N LYS A 86 21.77 -6.02 -10.45
CA LYS A 86 23.16 -6.46 -10.60
C LYS A 86 24.13 -5.30 -10.40
N ASP A 87 23.66 -4.06 -10.57
CA ASP A 87 24.46 -2.87 -10.37
C ASP A 87 24.46 -2.48 -8.88
N LYS A 88 25.65 -2.31 -8.31
CA LYS A 88 25.81 -2.02 -6.88
C LYS A 88 25.25 -0.63 -6.51
N GLN A 89 25.38 0.35 -7.40
CA GLN A 89 24.86 1.70 -7.17
C GLN A 89 23.34 1.74 -7.25
N GLU A 90 22.74 1.11 -8.26
CA GLU A 90 21.29 0.98 -8.36
C GLU A 90 20.70 0.26 -7.15
N ARG A 91 21.30 -0.87 -6.74
CA ARG A 91 20.92 -1.59 -5.53
C ARG A 91 20.90 -0.67 -4.31
N LYS A 92 21.99 0.09 -4.12
CA LYS A 92 22.11 1.04 -2.99
C LYS A 92 21.02 2.11 -3.04
N ILE A 93 20.77 2.69 -4.23
CA ILE A 93 19.74 3.70 -4.44
C ILE A 93 18.36 3.16 -4.07
N ASP A 94 18.02 1.95 -4.51
CA ASP A 94 16.71 1.37 -4.24
C ASP A 94 16.53 1.02 -2.76
N TYR A 95 17.57 0.53 -2.09
CA TYR A 95 17.55 0.35 -0.64
C TYR A 95 17.43 1.67 0.13
N MET A 96 18.06 2.75 -0.33
CA MET A 96 17.89 4.08 0.29
C MET A 96 16.45 4.58 0.16
N LYS A 97 15.83 4.45 -1.03
CA LYS A 97 14.41 4.78 -1.20
C LYS A 97 13.52 3.92 -0.32
N ALA A 98 13.81 2.61 -0.22
CA ALA A 98 13.07 1.70 0.63
C ALA A 98 13.12 2.16 2.10
N LEU A 99 14.31 2.56 2.56
CA LEU A 99 14.53 3.04 3.91
C LEU A 99 13.76 4.33 4.21
N GLU A 100 13.71 5.26 3.27
CA GLU A 100 12.93 6.49 3.39
C GLU A 100 11.43 6.18 3.55
N ASN A 101 10.89 5.34 2.68
CA ASN A 101 9.46 5.01 2.67
C ASN A 101 9.04 4.24 3.92
N ILE A 102 9.83 3.28 4.40
CA ILE A 102 9.47 2.53 5.61
C ILE A 102 9.57 3.40 6.88
N LYS A 103 10.49 4.36 6.94
CA LYS A 103 10.53 5.36 8.03
C LYS A 103 9.26 6.21 8.03
N LYS A 104 8.77 6.59 6.84
CA LYS A 104 7.50 7.31 6.72
C LYS A 104 6.32 6.46 7.21
N ALA A 105 6.24 5.20 6.79
CA ALA A 105 5.24 4.26 7.31
C ALA A 105 5.29 4.13 8.83
N GLU A 106 6.48 3.94 9.42
CA GLU A 106 6.70 3.85 10.87
C GLU A 106 6.18 5.11 11.60
N SER A 107 6.47 6.30 11.06
CA SER A 107 6.01 7.57 11.65
C SER A 107 4.49 7.77 11.60
N LEU A 108 3.82 7.19 10.62
CA LEU A 108 2.37 7.28 10.44
C LEU A 108 1.60 6.20 11.22
N ALA A 109 2.31 5.21 11.78
CA ALA A 109 1.67 4.09 12.48
C ALA A 109 0.99 4.56 13.77
N ILE A 110 -0.34 4.48 13.78
CA ILE A 110 -1.18 4.80 14.94
C ILE A 110 -1.06 3.69 15.99
N GLN A 111 -1.11 2.43 15.54
CA GLN A 111 -1.08 1.26 16.42
C GLN A 111 0.36 0.83 16.73
N GLY A 112 0.68 0.62 18.01
CA GLY A 112 2.02 0.20 18.44
C GLY A 112 2.50 -1.12 17.79
N LYS A 113 1.59 -2.09 17.62
CA LYS A 113 1.88 -3.36 16.93
C LYS A 113 2.34 -3.12 15.48
N LYS A 114 1.62 -2.26 14.73
CA LYS A 114 1.96 -1.91 13.35
C LYS A 114 3.25 -1.13 13.26
N ARG A 115 3.49 -0.19 14.19
CA ARG A 115 4.77 0.52 14.27
C ARG A 115 5.95 -0.44 14.44
N ASN A 116 5.81 -1.44 15.31
CA ASN A 116 6.84 -2.45 15.53
C ASN A 116 7.04 -3.35 14.30
N GLU A 117 5.97 -3.69 13.57
CA GLU A 117 6.06 -4.40 12.28
C GLU A 117 6.90 -3.59 11.28
N TYR A 118 6.61 -2.30 11.10
CA TYR A 118 7.33 -1.43 10.16
C TYR A 118 8.79 -1.23 10.60
N ARG A 119 9.04 -1.11 11.90
CA ARG A 119 10.39 -1.05 12.45
C ARG A 119 11.21 -2.30 12.13
N LYS A 120 10.62 -3.49 12.24
CA LYS A 120 11.31 -4.74 11.86
C LYS A 120 11.67 -4.75 10.37
N THR A 121 10.74 -4.33 9.51
CA THR A 121 11.00 -4.16 8.08
C THR A 121 12.15 -3.17 7.83
N ARG A 122 12.15 -2.03 8.53
CA ARG A 122 13.21 -1.03 8.45
C ARG A 122 14.58 -1.60 8.80
N LEU A 123 14.70 -2.32 9.92
CA LEU A 123 15.95 -2.93 10.34
C LEU A 123 16.47 -3.96 9.33
N GLY A 124 15.58 -4.75 8.72
CA GLY A 124 15.96 -5.68 7.65
C GLY A 124 16.48 -4.97 6.40
N ILE A 125 15.85 -3.85 6.01
CA ILE A 125 16.32 -3.01 4.90
C ILE A 125 17.70 -2.39 5.22
N GLU A 126 17.91 -1.89 6.44
CA GLU A 126 19.19 -1.32 6.88
C GLU A 126 20.33 -2.35 6.85
N GLN A 127 20.05 -3.60 7.23
CA GLN A 127 21.04 -4.68 7.15
C GLN A 127 21.47 -4.95 5.71
N ASN A 128 20.52 -5.03 4.76
CA ASN A 128 20.83 -5.30 3.36
C ASN A 128 21.54 -4.13 2.66
N LEU A 129 21.28 -2.88 3.08
CA LEU A 129 21.96 -1.70 2.53
C LEU A 129 23.47 -1.70 2.86
N ASN A 130 23.86 -2.32 3.95
CA ASN A 130 25.24 -2.36 4.44
C ASN A 130 26.05 -3.58 3.95
N GLN A 131 25.43 -4.46 3.14
CA GLN A 131 26.09 -5.61 2.49
C GLN A 131 26.60 -5.22 1.10
#